data_AF-A0AA36A4T9-F1
#
_entry.id   AF-A0AA36A4T9-F1
#
_cell.length_a   1.000
_cell.length_b   1.000
_cell.length_c   1.000
_cell.angle_alpha   90.00
_cell.angle_beta   90.00
_cell.angle_gamma   90.00
#
_symmetry.space_group_name_H-M   'P 1'
#
loop_
_entity.id
_entity.type
_entity.pdbx_description
1 polymer ?
#
loop_
_entity_poly.entity_id
_entity_poly.type
_entity_poly.pdbx_seq_one_letter_code
_entity_poly.pdbx_strand_id
1 'polypeptide(L)'
;MGNTSNAVGSAVTPVTVAELPGLNTLGISMARIDFAPQGINPPHTHPRATEILTVMEGRILVGFVTSNPENRLITKLLQKGDVFVFPQGLIHFQKNVGNGYAVAIAALSSQNLGVITIANAVFGSNPDIAADILAKAFQVDVNVVYQIQSKF
;
A
#
# COMPACT_ATOMS: atom_id res chain seq x y z
N MET A 1 5.41 9.53 15.66
CA MET A 1 4.94 9.56 14.25
C MET A 1 6.13 9.17 13.39
N GLY A 2 5.97 8.27 12.43
CA GLY A 2 7.02 7.94 11.47
C GLY A 2 7.43 9.14 10.61
N ASN A 3 8.61 9.09 9.98
CA ASN A 3 9.10 10.16 9.12
C ASN A 3 8.35 10.19 7.78
N THR A 4 7.45 11.15 7.62
CA THR A 4 6.64 11.35 6.40
C THR A 4 7.25 12.33 5.40
N SER A 5 8.48 12.82 5.64
CA SER A 5 9.21 13.68 4.71
C SER A 5 9.87 12.86 3.59
N ASN A 6 9.03 12.28 2.72
CA ASN A 6 9.44 11.49 1.57
C ASN A 6 8.48 11.71 0.37
N ALA A 7 8.78 11.10 -0.77
CA ALA A 7 8.05 11.34 -2.02
C ALA A 7 6.54 11.01 -1.97
N VAL A 8 6.14 10.06 -1.12
CA VAL A 8 4.72 9.64 -0.99
C VAL A 8 4.02 10.28 0.20
N GLY A 9 4.76 10.93 1.12
CA GLY A 9 4.17 11.62 2.26
C GLY A 9 3.60 10.70 3.34
N SER A 10 4.08 9.46 3.43
CA SER A 10 3.63 8.49 4.45
C SER A 10 4.78 7.66 5.00
N ALA A 11 4.58 7.06 6.17
CA ALA A 11 5.53 6.13 6.78
C ALA A 11 4.78 4.91 7.30
N VAL A 12 5.20 3.72 6.85
CA VAL A 12 4.70 2.43 7.34
C VAL A 12 5.72 1.89 8.34
N THR A 13 5.28 1.64 9.57
CA THR A 13 6.07 1.00 10.62
C THR A 13 5.49 -0.39 10.88
N PRO A 14 6.05 -1.45 10.26
CA PRO A 14 5.54 -2.80 10.42
C PRO A 14 5.94 -3.40 11.77
N VAL A 15 5.11 -4.34 12.24
CA VAL A 15 5.38 -5.22 13.38
C VAL A 15 5.04 -6.64 12.93
N THR A 16 5.97 -7.25 12.18
CA THR A 16 5.89 -8.64 11.73
C THR A 16 6.65 -9.55 12.70
N VAL A 17 6.74 -10.85 12.37
CA VAL A 17 7.60 -11.79 13.11
C VAL A 17 9.07 -11.37 13.16
N ALA A 18 9.53 -10.52 12.22
CA ALA A 18 10.89 -9.99 12.24
C ALA A 18 11.11 -8.95 13.35
N GLU A 19 10.13 -8.08 13.60
CA GLU A 19 10.20 -7.05 14.63
C GLU A 19 9.73 -7.56 16.00
N LEU A 20 8.76 -8.49 16.02
CA LEU A 20 8.21 -9.10 17.23
C LEU A 20 8.21 -10.63 17.09
N PRO A 21 9.33 -11.31 17.45
CA PRO A 21 9.46 -12.77 17.29
C PRO A 21 8.38 -13.60 17.97
N GLY A 22 7.75 -13.07 19.03
CA GLY A 22 6.61 -13.71 19.71
C GLY A 22 5.36 -13.90 18.85
N LEU A 23 5.29 -13.25 17.67
CA LEU A 23 4.23 -13.48 16.68
C LEU A 23 4.38 -14.81 15.93
N ASN A 24 5.51 -15.50 16.07
CA ASN A 24 5.74 -16.76 15.39
C ASN A 24 4.66 -17.78 15.75
N THR A 25 4.12 -18.47 14.75
CA THR A 25 2.99 -19.43 14.81
C THR A 25 1.62 -18.84 15.13
N LEU A 26 1.51 -17.55 15.47
CA LEU A 26 0.23 -16.92 15.83
C LEU A 26 -0.59 -16.44 14.61
N GLY A 27 0.02 -16.43 13.42
CA GLY A 27 -0.69 -16.12 12.17
C GLY A 27 -1.17 -14.66 12.06
N ILE A 28 -0.59 -13.72 12.82
CA ILE A 28 -0.98 -12.32 12.81
C ILE A 28 0.23 -11.38 12.83
N SER A 29 0.05 -10.18 12.29
CA SER A 29 0.99 -9.05 12.40
C SER A 29 0.23 -7.72 12.42
N MET A 30 0.94 -6.63 12.66
CA MET A 30 0.38 -5.28 12.66
C MET A 30 1.27 -4.31 11.89
N ALA A 31 0.71 -3.16 11.53
CA ALA A 31 1.48 -2.02 11.07
C ALA A 31 0.84 -0.71 11.55
N ARG A 32 1.68 0.27 11.88
CA ARG A 32 1.26 1.66 12.03
C ARG A 32 1.54 2.40 10.74
N ILE A 33 0.60 3.22 10.32
CA ILE A 33 0.76 4.07 9.13
C ILE A 33 0.52 5.52 9.54
N ASP A 34 1.52 6.37 9.34
CA ASP A 34 1.44 7.81 9.54
C ASP A 34 1.42 8.52 8.18
N PHE A 35 0.54 9.50 8.00
CA PHE A 35 0.39 10.25 6.75
C PHE A 35 0.54 11.75 7.01
N ALA A 36 1.37 12.42 6.21
CA ALA A 36 1.33 13.87 6.05
C ALA A 36 0.02 14.30 5.36
N PRO A 37 -0.37 15.59 5.44
CA PRO A 37 -1.47 16.10 4.61
C PRO A 37 -1.26 15.74 3.14
N GLN A 38 -2.30 15.22 2.48
CA GLN A 38 -2.26 14.72 1.09
C GLN A 38 -1.34 13.51 0.83
N GLY A 39 -0.65 12.99 1.86
CA GLY A 39 0.18 11.81 1.74
C GLY A 39 -0.60 10.56 1.35
N ILE A 40 0.07 9.66 0.64
CA ILE A 40 -0.50 8.39 0.17
C ILE A 40 0.32 7.21 0.69
N ASN A 41 -0.36 6.09 0.89
CA ASN A 41 0.27 4.78 0.81
C ASN A 41 -0.10 4.25 -0.58
N PRO A 42 0.87 4.21 -1.53
CA PRO A 42 0.61 3.99 -2.95
C PRO A 42 -0.04 2.63 -3.20
N PRO A 43 -0.58 2.39 -4.42
CA PRO A 43 -1.11 1.07 -4.77
C PRO A 43 -0.14 -0.06 -4.43
N HIS A 44 -0.60 -0.98 -3.60
CA HIS A 44 0.17 -2.13 -3.13
C HIS A 44 -0.74 -3.34 -2.88
N THR A 45 -0.13 -4.49 -2.63
CA THR A 45 -0.87 -5.70 -2.22
C THR A 45 -0.08 -6.55 -1.22
N HIS A 46 -0.81 -7.40 -0.51
CA HIS A 46 -0.28 -8.37 0.43
C HIS A 46 -0.56 -9.78 -0.09
N PRO A 47 0.46 -10.50 -0.60
CA PRO A 47 0.25 -11.82 -1.20
C PRO A 47 -0.16 -12.88 -0.18
N ARG A 48 0.09 -12.66 1.13
CA ARG A 48 -0.09 -13.65 2.19
C ARG A 48 -1.03 -13.23 3.32
N ALA A 49 -1.72 -12.10 3.22
CA ALA A 49 -2.63 -11.65 4.28
C ALA A 49 -3.79 -10.80 3.77
N THR A 50 -4.94 -10.95 4.42
CA THR A 50 -5.98 -9.92 4.46
C THR A 50 -5.58 -8.87 5.47
N GLU A 51 -5.88 -7.60 5.19
CA GLU A 51 -5.66 -6.48 6.08
C GLU A 51 -6.98 -5.93 6.61
N ILE A 52 -7.03 -5.61 7.90
CA ILE A 52 -8.06 -4.75 8.49
C ILE A 52 -7.39 -3.48 9.03
N LEU A 53 -7.90 -2.32 8.61
CA LEU A 53 -7.35 -1.01 8.95
C LEU A 53 -8.35 -0.21 9.78
N THR A 54 -7.88 0.36 10.89
CA THR A 54 -8.63 1.28 11.75
C THR A 54 -7.98 2.65 11.74
N VAL A 55 -8.77 3.70 11.51
CA VAL A 55 -8.28 5.09 11.57
C VAL A 55 -8.24 5.57 13.01
N MET A 56 -7.07 5.96 13.48
CA MET A 56 -6.85 6.49 14.82
C MET A 56 -6.99 8.02 14.87
N GLU A 57 -6.63 8.69 13.77
CA GLU A 57 -6.67 10.15 13.63
C GLU A 57 -6.79 10.57 12.16
N GLY A 58 -7.44 11.70 11.90
CA GLY A 58 -7.55 12.29 10.58
C GLY A 58 -8.69 11.72 9.72
N ARG A 59 -8.58 11.93 8.41
CA ARG A 59 -9.56 11.50 7.39
C ARG A 59 -8.83 10.84 6.23
N ILE A 60 -9.08 9.55 6.02
CA ILE A 60 -8.33 8.74 5.07
C ILE A 60 -9.30 8.18 4.04
N LEU A 61 -9.10 8.53 2.76
CA LEU A 61 -9.73 7.84 1.65
C LEU A 61 -9.01 6.51 1.45
N VAL A 62 -9.75 5.41 1.43
CA VAL A 62 -9.21 4.09 1.15
C VAL A 62 -9.89 3.47 -0.06
N GLY A 63 -9.22 2.55 -0.73
CA GLY A 63 -9.89 1.71 -1.73
C GLY A 63 -9.08 0.50 -2.16
N PHE A 64 -9.78 -0.50 -2.69
CA PHE A 64 -9.20 -1.65 -3.38
C PHE A 64 -9.93 -1.91 -4.68
N VAL A 65 -9.25 -2.62 -5.58
CA VAL A 65 -9.79 -3.00 -6.90
C VAL A 65 -10.03 -4.51 -6.90
N THR A 66 -11.22 -4.95 -7.31
CA THR A 66 -11.52 -6.38 -7.49
C THR A 66 -10.72 -6.96 -8.65
N SER A 67 -10.61 -8.29 -8.71
CA SER A 67 -9.94 -8.97 -9.82
C SER A 67 -10.70 -8.83 -11.14
N ASN A 68 -10.05 -9.27 -12.23
CA ASN A 68 -10.69 -9.45 -13.53
C ASN A 68 -11.96 -10.31 -13.44
N PRO A 69 -12.94 -10.09 -14.34
CA PRO A 69 -12.91 -9.12 -15.44
C PRO A 69 -13.33 -7.70 -15.04
N GLU A 70 -13.95 -7.50 -13.87
CA GLU A 70 -14.61 -6.22 -13.54
C GLU A 70 -13.63 -5.11 -13.20
N ASN A 71 -12.53 -5.41 -12.51
CA ASN A 71 -11.59 -4.40 -12.00
C ASN A 71 -12.31 -3.27 -11.26
N ARG A 72 -13.31 -3.61 -10.44
CA ARG A 72 -14.21 -2.67 -9.80
C ARG A 72 -13.54 -2.03 -8.59
N LEU A 73 -13.47 -0.70 -8.57
CA LEU A 73 -13.03 0.06 -7.41
C LEU A 73 -14.09 0.05 -6.31
N ILE A 74 -13.71 -0.43 -5.13
CA ILE A 74 -14.44 -0.26 -3.87
C ILE A 74 -13.71 0.77 -3.03
N THR A 75 -14.37 1.85 -2.66
CA THR A 75 -13.75 2.96 -1.92
C THR A 75 -14.65 3.52 -0.83
N LYS A 76 -14.05 4.05 0.23
CA LYS A 76 -14.74 4.73 1.32
C LYS A 76 -13.86 5.82 1.91
N LEU A 77 -14.46 6.94 2.30
CA LEU A 77 -13.81 7.92 3.17
C LEU A 77 -14.00 7.49 4.62
N LEU A 78 -12.90 7.25 5.32
CA LEU A 78 -12.88 6.85 6.73
C LEU A 78 -12.55 8.06 7.63
N GLN A 79 -13.21 8.12 8.78
CA GLN A 79 -12.92 9.04 9.87
C GLN A 79 -12.35 8.27 11.07
N LYS A 80 -11.87 8.99 12.09
CA LYS A 80 -11.42 8.38 13.34
C LYS A 80 -12.45 7.40 13.90
N GLY A 81 -11.99 6.17 14.18
CA GLY A 81 -12.81 5.06 14.67
C GLY A 81 -13.40 4.17 13.58
N ASP A 82 -13.44 4.62 12.31
CA ASP A 82 -13.90 3.79 11.21
C ASP A 82 -12.89 2.69 10.87
N VAL A 83 -13.44 1.58 10.34
CA VAL A 83 -12.69 0.39 9.95
C VAL A 83 -12.98 0.04 8.50
N PHE A 84 -11.98 -0.52 7.81
CA PHE A 84 -12.10 -1.03 6.46
C PHE A 84 -11.23 -2.28 6.26
N VAL A 85 -11.66 -3.20 5.40
CA VAL A 85 -10.98 -4.48 5.15
C VAL A 85 -10.52 -4.55 3.69
N PHE A 86 -9.27 -4.96 3.49
CA PHE A 86 -8.67 -5.21 2.19
C PHE A 86 -8.45 -6.72 2.02
N PRO A 87 -9.17 -7.39 1.10
CA PRO A 87 -8.98 -8.82 0.87
C PRO A 87 -7.56 -9.16 0.40
N GLN A 88 -7.05 -10.31 0.85
CA GLN A 88 -5.73 -10.81 0.48
C GLN A 88 -5.49 -10.77 -1.04
N GLY A 89 -4.31 -10.28 -1.44
CA GLY A 89 -3.86 -10.26 -2.83
C GLY A 89 -4.52 -9.22 -3.74
N LEU A 90 -5.49 -8.44 -3.24
CA LEU A 90 -6.07 -7.33 -4.02
C LEU A 90 -5.21 -6.07 -3.92
N ILE A 91 -5.13 -5.33 -5.02
CA ILE A 91 -4.45 -4.03 -5.07
C ILE A 91 -5.31 -3.02 -4.31
N HIS A 92 -4.69 -2.32 -3.37
CA HIS A 92 -5.36 -1.30 -2.56
C HIS A 92 -4.42 -0.13 -2.24
N PHE A 93 -5.01 0.96 -1.74
CA PHE A 93 -4.31 2.20 -1.46
C PHE A 93 -5.01 3.00 -0.37
N GLN A 94 -4.28 3.96 0.20
CA GLN A 94 -4.82 4.96 1.12
C GLN A 94 -4.32 6.36 0.77
N LYS A 95 -5.14 7.38 1.01
CA LYS A 95 -4.79 8.80 0.88
C LYS A 95 -5.33 9.60 2.06
N ASN A 96 -4.47 10.35 2.74
CA ASN A 96 -4.92 11.35 3.68
C ASN A 96 -5.54 12.55 2.94
N VAL A 97 -6.86 12.73 3.09
CA VAL A 97 -7.59 13.86 2.47
C VAL A 97 -7.85 15.00 3.45
N GLY A 98 -7.41 14.84 4.71
CA GLY A 98 -7.45 15.90 5.71
C GLY A 98 -6.36 16.96 5.52
N ASN A 99 -6.51 18.07 6.24
CA ASN A 99 -5.54 19.18 6.24
C ASN A 99 -4.41 18.97 7.27
N GLY A 100 -4.59 18.05 8.21
CA GLY A 100 -3.59 17.67 9.21
C GLY A 100 -3.00 16.29 8.93
N TYR A 101 -2.13 15.84 9.83
CA TYR A 101 -1.63 14.46 9.81
C TYR A 101 -2.76 13.47 10.10
N ALA A 102 -2.62 12.26 9.57
CA ALA A 102 -3.53 11.15 9.84
C ALA A 102 -2.75 9.91 10.29
N VAL A 103 -3.38 9.07 11.11
CA VAL A 103 -2.80 7.85 11.66
C VAL A 103 -3.77 6.71 11.50
N ALA A 104 -3.28 5.57 11.00
CA ALA A 104 -4.02 4.32 10.96
C ALA A 104 -3.21 3.18 11.58
N ILE A 105 -3.93 2.18 12.10
CA ILE A 105 -3.36 0.90 12.53
C ILE A 105 -3.98 -0.19 11.67
N ALA A 106 -3.12 -1.00 11.07
CA ALA A 106 -3.49 -2.19 10.32
C ALA A 106 -3.16 -3.45 11.15
N ALA A 107 -4.06 -4.43 11.12
CA ALA A 107 -3.80 -5.79 11.56
C ALA A 107 -3.95 -6.74 10.37
N LEU A 108 -3.09 -7.75 10.29
CA LEU A 108 -3.00 -8.61 9.12
C LEU A 108 -3.04 -10.08 9.51
N SER A 109 -3.71 -10.89 8.69
CA SER A 109 -3.94 -12.32 8.92
C SER A 109 -2.74 -13.21 8.59
N SER A 110 -1.52 -12.72 8.81
CA SER A 110 -0.28 -13.50 8.70
C SER A 110 0.81 -12.85 9.53
N GLN A 111 1.67 -13.66 10.15
CA GLN A 111 2.88 -13.19 10.84
C GLN A 111 3.92 -12.58 9.88
N ASN A 112 3.80 -12.88 8.58
CA ASN A 112 4.62 -12.32 7.51
C ASN A 112 3.73 -12.11 6.27
N LEU A 113 3.07 -10.95 6.23
CA LEU A 113 2.12 -10.53 5.21
C LEU A 113 2.72 -10.37 3.80
N GLY A 114 3.97 -9.89 3.71
CA GLY A 114 4.62 -9.47 2.47
C GLY A 114 3.98 -8.24 1.83
N VAL A 115 4.79 -7.35 1.25
CA VAL A 115 4.27 -6.15 0.57
C VAL A 115 4.83 -6.11 -0.84
N ILE A 116 3.94 -5.87 -1.81
CA ILE A 116 4.33 -5.55 -3.19
C ILE A 116 3.77 -4.16 -3.49
N THR A 117 4.61 -3.14 -3.42
CA THR A 117 4.27 -1.81 -3.95
C THR A 117 4.31 -1.89 -5.46
N ILE A 118 3.18 -1.63 -6.12
CA ILE A 118 2.99 -1.95 -7.54
C ILE A 118 4.00 -1.19 -8.41
N ALA A 119 4.17 0.11 -8.18
CA ALA A 119 5.09 0.91 -8.98
C ALA A 119 6.55 0.45 -8.82
N ASN A 120 7.01 0.18 -7.59
CA ASN A 120 8.35 -0.33 -7.33
C ASN A 120 8.57 -1.70 -7.98
N ALA A 121 7.60 -2.61 -7.88
CA ALA A 121 7.75 -3.94 -8.45
C ALA A 121 7.75 -3.94 -9.99
N VAL A 122 6.92 -3.08 -10.61
CA VAL A 122 6.78 -3.00 -12.07
C VAL A 122 7.88 -2.16 -12.70
N PHE A 123 8.21 -1.00 -12.11
CA PHE A 123 9.11 0.00 -12.71
C PHE A 123 10.46 0.19 -11.99
N GLY A 124 10.69 -0.47 -10.85
CA GLY A 124 11.96 -0.39 -10.11
C GLY A 124 12.43 -1.76 -9.62
N SER A 125 12.13 -2.81 -10.38
CA SER A 125 12.64 -4.16 -10.11
C SER A 125 14.14 -4.23 -10.39
N ASN A 126 14.83 -5.19 -9.77
CA ASN A 126 16.25 -5.39 -9.99
C ASN A 126 16.55 -6.85 -10.35
N PRO A 127 16.93 -7.16 -11.61
CA PRO A 127 17.04 -6.24 -12.74
C PRO A 127 15.67 -5.70 -13.22
N ASP A 128 15.70 -4.62 -13.99
CA ASP A 128 14.50 -4.02 -14.58
C ASP A 128 13.73 -5.01 -15.46
N ILE A 129 12.40 -4.92 -15.44
CA ILE A 129 11.57 -5.48 -16.52
C ILE A 129 11.90 -4.71 -17.81
N ALA A 130 12.12 -5.45 -18.89
CA ALA A 130 12.48 -4.88 -20.18
C ALA A 130 11.44 -3.84 -20.64
N ALA A 131 11.93 -2.70 -21.10
CA ALA A 131 11.08 -1.55 -21.39
C ALA A 131 10.09 -1.81 -22.54
N ASP A 132 10.42 -2.70 -23.48
CA ASP A 132 9.53 -3.11 -24.57
C ASP A 132 8.34 -3.95 -24.07
N ILE A 133 8.55 -4.81 -23.07
CA ILE A 133 7.48 -5.56 -22.39
C ILE A 133 6.51 -4.58 -21.73
N LEU A 134 7.03 -3.65 -20.93
CA LEU A 134 6.20 -2.67 -20.23
C LEU A 134 5.52 -1.69 -21.19
N ALA A 135 6.20 -1.24 -22.24
CA ALA A 135 5.62 -0.37 -23.27
C ALA A 135 4.43 -1.05 -23.93
N LYS A 136 4.56 -2.34 -24.25
CA LYS A 136 3.47 -3.15 -24.80
C LYS A 136 2.33 -3.35 -23.79
N ALA A 137 2.65 -3.65 -22.54
CA ALA A 137 1.66 -3.91 -21.49
C ALA A 137 0.84 -2.65 -21.11
N PHE A 138 1.50 -1.50 -21.03
CA PHE A 138 0.89 -0.22 -20.67
C PHE A 138 0.43 0.59 -21.88
N GLN A 139 0.66 0.10 -23.11
CA GLN A 139 0.24 0.72 -24.37
C GLN A 139 0.79 2.14 -24.56
N VAL A 140 2.06 2.33 -24.21
CA VAL A 140 2.78 3.61 -24.31
C VAL A 140 4.06 3.46 -25.10
N ASP A 141 4.67 4.58 -25.48
CA ASP A 141 6.00 4.58 -26.08
C ASP A 141 7.07 4.13 -25.07
N VAL A 142 8.13 3.48 -25.56
CA VAL A 142 9.23 2.98 -24.72
C VAL A 142 9.92 4.10 -23.93
N ASN A 143 9.95 5.33 -24.46
CA ASN A 143 10.54 6.46 -23.74
C ASN A 143 9.71 6.87 -22.50
N VAL A 144 8.40 6.65 -22.53
CA VAL A 144 7.55 6.87 -21.34
C VAL A 144 7.92 5.87 -20.24
N VAL A 145 8.19 4.62 -20.60
CA VAL A 145 8.63 3.61 -19.64
C VAL A 145 9.96 3.98 -19.01
N TYR A 146 10.97 4.35 -19.81
CA TYR A 146 12.27 4.79 -19.28
C TYR A 146 12.13 6.00 -18.35
N GLN A 147 11.24 6.95 -18.68
CA GLN A 147 10.96 8.08 -17.81
C GLN A 147 10.40 7.64 -16.45
N ILE A 148 9.48 6.67 -16.43
CA ILE A 148 8.93 6.14 -15.18
C ILE A 148 10.00 5.37 -14.41
N GLN A 149 10.72 4.45 -15.06
CA GLN A 149 11.79 3.66 -14.42
C GLN A 149 12.87 4.55 -13.79
N SER A 150 13.20 5.70 -14.40
CA SER A 150 14.16 6.65 -13.80
C SER A 150 13.75 7.26 -12.46
N LYS A 151 12.52 7.03 -12.00
CA LYS A 151 11.99 7.54 -10.72
C LYS A 151 11.99 6.49 -9.60
N PHE A 152 12.23 5.23 -9.91
CA PHE A 152 12.18 4.10 -8.98
C PHE A 152 13.55 3.42 -8.88
#